data_AF-A0A2J8KE71-F1
#
_entry.id   AF-A0A2J8KE71-F1
#
_cell.length_a   1.000
_cell.length_b   1.000
_cell.length_c   1.000
_cell.angle_alpha   90.00
_cell.angle_beta   90.00
_cell.angle_gamma   90.00
#
_symmetry.space_group_name_H-M   'P 1'
#
loop_
_entity.id
_entity.type
_entity.pdbx_description
1 polymer ?
#
loop_
_entity_poly.entity_id
_entity_poly.type
_entity_poly.pdbx_seq_one_letter_code
_entity_poly.pdbx_strand_id
1 'polypeptide(L)'
;MKAETERSALDVKLKHARNQVDVEIKRRQRAEADCEKLERQIQLIREMLMCDTSGSIQLSEEQKSALAFLNRGQPSSSNAGNKRLSTIDESGSILSDISFDKTDESLDWDSSLVKTFKLKKREK
;
A
#
# COMPACT_ATOMS: atom_id res chain seq x y z
N MET A 1 -22.77 47.86 40.09
CA MET A 1 -21.68 46.93 40.42
C MET A 1 -21.97 45.49 40.00
N LYS A 2 -22.97 44.76 40.56
CA LYS A 2 -23.24 43.35 40.17
C LYS A 2 -23.55 43.14 38.68
N ALA A 3 -24.42 43.97 38.10
CA ALA A 3 -24.75 43.89 36.67
C ALA A 3 -23.54 44.16 35.75
N GLU A 4 -22.59 44.98 36.21
CA GLU A 4 -21.40 45.34 35.43
C GLU A 4 -20.32 44.25 35.49
N THR A 5 -20.19 43.58 36.64
CA THR A 5 -19.35 42.39 36.77
C THR A 5 -19.89 41.23 35.95
N GLU A 6 -21.21 41.05 35.92
CA GLU A 6 -21.86 40.02 35.10
C GLU A 6 -21.68 40.29 33.61
N ARG A 7 -21.86 41.54 33.19
CA ARG A 7 -21.59 41.97 31.82
C ARG A 7 -20.14 41.68 31.40
N SER A 8 -19.16 42.04 32.25
CA SER A 8 -17.75 41.72 31.98
C SER A 8 -17.50 40.22 31.86
N ALA A 9 -18.14 39.41 32.71
CA ALA A 9 -18.01 37.95 32.64
C ALA A 9 -18.60 37.38 31.33
N LEU A 10 -19.72 37.93 30.86
CA LEU A 10 -20.33 37.55 29.59
C LEU A 10 -19.44 37.95 28.40
N ASP A 11 -18.82 39.12 28.42
CA ASP A 11 -17.91 39.57 27.36
C ASP A 11 -16.69 38.64 27.22
N VAL A 12 -16.14 38.16 28.34
CA VAL A 12 -15.05 37.17 28.33
C VAL A 12 -15.54 35.83 27.76
N LYS A 13 -16.70 35.34 28.18
CA LYS A 13 -17.28 34.10 27.65
C LYS A 13 -17.52 34.19 26.15
N LEU A 14 -18.05 35.31 25.68
CA LEU A 14 -18.32 35.57 24.27
C LEU A 14 -17.02 35.65 23.46
N LYS A 15 -15.98 36.30 24.00
CA LYS A 15 -14.64 36.28 23.39
C LYS A 15 -14.08 34.87 23.29
N HIS A 16 -14.20 34.06 24.33
CA HIS A 16 -13.72 32.68 24.33
C HIS A 16 -14.49 31.82 23.34
N ALA A 17 -15.82 31.95 23.29
CA ALA A 17 -16.67 31.24 22.33
C ALA A 17 -16.29 31.58 20.88
N ARG A 18 -16.04 32.85 20.57
CA ARG A 18 -15.55 33.28 19.25
C ARG A 18 -14.19 32.67 18.91
N ASN A 19 -13.22 32.78 19.83
CA ASN A 19 -11.90 32.19 19.63
C ASN A 19 -11.96 30.67 19.44
N GLN A 20 -12.84 29.98 20.18
CA GLN A 20 -13.03 28.55 20.05
C GLN A 20 -13.56 28.17 18.66
N VAL A 21 -14.53 28.93 18.15
CA VAL A 21 -15.05 28.76 16.78
C VAL A 21 -13.94 28.97 15.74
N ASP A 22 -13.13 30.02 15.89
CA ASP A 22 -12.02 30.28 14.95
C ASP A 22 -10.98 29.15 14.93
N VAL A 23 -10.66 28.59 16.10
CA VAL A 23 -9.75 27.44 16.21
C VAL A 23 -10.31 26.22 15.51
N GLU A 24 -11.59 25.90 15.74
CA GLU A 24 -12.26 24.75 15.12
C GLU A 24 -12.45 24.94 13.62
N ILE A 25 -12.75 26.15 13.13
CA ILE A 25 -12.81 26.45 11.69
C ILE A 25 -11.45 26.19 11.04
N LYS A 26 -10.35 26.70 11.63
CA LYS A 26 -9.01 26.47 11.10
C LYS A 26 -8.61 24.99 11.14
N ARG A 27 -9.02 24.27 12.18
CA ARG A 27 -8.80 22.83 12.29
C ARG A 27 -9.56 22.06 11.21
N ARG A 28 -10.84 22.39 11.02
CA ARG A 28 -11.70 21.81 9.98
C ARG A 28 -11.13 22.06 8.59
N GLN A 29 -10.76 23.30 8.27
CA GLN A 29 -10.20 23.66 6.97
C GLN A 29 -8.92 22.88 6.64
N ARG A 30 -8.04 22.64 7.63
CA ARG A 30 -6.86 21.78 7.43
C ARG A 30 -7.25 20.35 7.11
N ALA A 31 -8.18 19.78 7.88
CA ALA A 31 -8.66 18.42 7.63
C ALA A 31 -9.33 18.29 6.25
N GLU A 32 -10.11 19.29 5.85
CA GLU A 32 -10.76 19.34 4.52
C GLU A 32 -9.73 19.42 3.39
N ALA A 33 -8.68 20.24 3.53
CA ALA A 33 -7.61 20.30 2.54
C ALA A 33 -6.85 18.97 2.40
N ASP A 34 -6.58 18.29 3.52
CA ASP A 34 -5.96 16.96 3.51
C ASP A 34 -6.87 15.91 2.86
N CYS A 35 -8.17 15.93 3.17
CA CYS A 35 -9.17 15.07 2.53
C CYS A 35 -9.23 15.30 1.02
N GLU A 36 -9.32 16.55 0.56
CA GLU A 36 -9.32 16.88 -0.86
C GLU A 36 -8.04 16.41 -1.57
N LYS A 37 -6.88 16.51 -0.89
CA LYS A 37 -5.61 16.02 -1.45
C LYS A 37 -5.65 14.50 -1.64
N LEU A 38 -6.10 13.76 -0.62
CA LEU A 38 -6.24 12.31 -0.69
C LEU A 38 -7.25 11.88 -1.75
N GLU A 39 -8.37 12.61 -1.88
CA GLU A 39 -9.39 12.34 -2.89
C GLU A 39 -8.85 12.53 -4.31
N ARG A 40 -8.09 13.59 -4.56
CA ARG A 40 -7.38 13.77 -5.85
C ARG A 40 -6.38 12.66 -6.13
N GLN A 41 -5.63 12.20 -5.10
CA GLN A 41 -4.70 11.08 -5.26
C GLN A 41 -5.42 9.77 -5.60
N ILE A 42 -6.53 9.47 -4.92
CA ILE A 42 -7.35 8.29 -5.22
C ILE A 42 -7.91 8.36 -6.64
N GLN A 43 -8.38 9.54 -7.06
CA GLN A 43 -8.89 9.74 -8.41
C GLN A 43 -7.80 9.48 -9.47
N LEU A 44 -6.60 10.01 -9.27
CA LEU A 44 -5.46 9.75 -10.16
C LEU A 44 -5.09 8.26 -10.22
N ILE A 45 -5.06 7.57 -9.08
CA ILE A 45 -4.77 6.13 -9.04
C ILE A 45 -5.84 5.36 -9.82
N ARG A 46 -7.12 5.71 -9.65
CA ARG A 46 -8.21 5.09 -10.42
C ARG A 46 -8.03 5.32 -11.92
N GLU A 47 -7.71 6.54 -12.32
CA GLU A 47 -7.43 6.87 -13.72
C GLU A 47 -6.26 6.07 -14.28
N MET A 48 -5.14 5.99 -13.56
CA MET A 48 -3.99 5.17 -13.96
C MET A 48 -4.39 3.69 -14.11
N LEU A 49 -5.04 3.09 -13.11
CA LEU A 49 -5.43 1.68 -13.16
C LEU A 49 -6.46 1.38 -14.26
N MET A 50 -7.38 2.30 -14.53
CA MET A 50 -8.36 2.15 -15.61
C MET A 50 -7.73 2.35 -17.00
N CYS A 51 -6.80 3.30 -17.15
CA CYS A 51 -6.04 3.51 -18.38
C CYS A 51 -5.01 2.40 -18.61
N ASP A 52 -4.46 1.80 -17.55
CA ASP A 52 -3.54 0.67 -17.62
C ASP A 52 -4.23 -0.65 -18.00
N THR A 53 -5.57 -0.72 -18.02
CA THR A 53 -6.24 -1.79 -18.76
C THR A 53 -5.97 -1.71 -20.27
N SER A 54 -5.54 -0.53 -20.77
CA SER A 54 -4.99 -0.31 -22.10
C SER A 54 -3.45 -0.34 -22.16
N GLY A 55 -2.78 -0.31 -20.99
CA GLY A 55 -1.32 -0.24 -20.84
C GLY A 55 -0.63 -1.55 -20.44
N SER A 56 -1.34 -2.51 -19.84
CA SER A 56 -0.88 -3.90 -19.76
C SER A 56 -1.05 -4.51 -21.14
N ILE A 57 0.07 -4.73 -21.84
CA ILE A 57 0.22 -5.35 -23.16
C ILE A 57 -1.15 -5.80 -23.70
N GLN A 58 -1.89 -4.88 -24.31
CA GLN A 58 -3.13 -5.26 -24.96
C GLN A 58 -2.71 -6.04 -26.19
N LEU A 59 -2.63 -7.35 -26.02
CA LEU A 59 -2.38 -8.26 -27.14
C LEU A 59 -3.47 -7.99 -28.17
N SER A 60 -3.07 -7.77 -29.42
CA SER A 60 -4.03 -7.70 -30.51
C SER A 60 -4.87 -8.98 -30.54
N GLU A 61 -6.05 -8.94 -31.15
CA GLU A 61 -6.87 -10.15 -31.30
C GLU A 61 -6.09 -11.29 -31.97
N GLU A 62 -5.21 -10.95 -32.90
CA GLU A 62 -4.27 -11.87 -33.55
C GLU A 62 -3.24 -12.44 -32.57
N GLN A 63 -2.63 -11.63 -31.72
CA GLN A 63 -1.69 -12.10 -30.69
C GLN A 63 -2.39 -12.97 -29.63
N LYS A 64 -3.63 -12.65 -29.26
CA LYS A 64 -4.46 -13.47 -28.37
C LYS A 64 -4.78 -14.82 -29.01
N SER A 65 -5.14 -14.82 -30.29
CA SER A 65 -5.36 -16.05 -31.06
C SER A 65 -4.08 -16.87 -31.19
N ALA A 66 -2.94 -16.23 -31.45
CA ALA A 66 -1.63 -16.88 -31.56
C ALA A 66 -1.20 -17.53 -30.24
N LEU A 67 -1.59 -16.97 -29.09
CA LEU A 67 -1.27 -17.51 -27.76
C LEU A 67 -2.36 -18.44 -27.19
N ALA A 68 -3.45 -18.70 -27.93
CA ALA A 68 -4.55 -19.56 -27.49
C ALA A 68 -4.09 -20.99 -27.14
N PHE A 69 -2.96 -21.45 -27.70
CA PHE A 69 -2.39 -22.76 -27.37
C PHE A 69 -1.91 -22.89 -25.92
N LEU A 70 -1.52 -21.79 -25.26
CA LEU A 70 -1.10 -21.80 -23.85
C LEU A 70 -2.28 -22.03 -22.91
N ASN A 71 -3.48 -21.61 -23.31
CA ASN A 71 -4.69 -21.75 -22.53
C ASN A 71 -5.30 -23.16 -22.62
N ARG A 72 -4.81 -23.96 -23.58
CA ARG A 72 -5.06 -25.40 -23.61
C ARG A 72 -4.14 -26.00 -22.54
N GLY A 73 -4.64 -26.04 -21.31
CA GLY A 73 -4.00 -26.77 -20.22
C GLY A 73 -3.47 -28.09 -20.74
N GLN A 74 -2.22 -28.41 -20.38
CA GLN A 74 -1.58 -29.70 -20.67
C GLN A 74 -2.65 -30.79 -20.63
N PRO A 75 -2.79 -31.64 -21.66
CA PRO A 75 -3.66 -32.79 -21.52
C PRO A 75 -3.13 -33.53 -20.30
N SER A 76 -3.89 -33.49 -19.20
CA SER A 76 -3.70 -34.38 -18.07
C SER A 76 -3.57 -35.74 -18.72
N SER A 77 -2.36 -36.29 -18.70
CA SER A 77 -1.98 -37.51 -19.39
C SER A 77 -3.01 -38.57 -19.02
N SER A 78 -4.04 -38.68 -19.85
CA SER A 78 -5.10 -39.62 -19.67
C SER A 78 -4.45 -40.94 -20.01
N ASN A 79 -4.23 -41.74 -18.98
CA ASN A 79 -3.80 -43.14 -19.01
C ASN A 79 -4.34 -43.88 -20.25
N ALA A 80 -3.61 -43.78 -21.36
CA ALA A 80 -3.96 -44.42 -22.61
C ALA A 80 -2.69 -45.01 -23.21
N GLY A 81 -2.47 -46.29 -22.90
CA GLY A 81 -1.71 -47.19 -23.73
C GLY A 81 -0.22 -47.25 -23.45
N ASN A 82 0.16 -48.29 -22.70
CA ASN A 82 1.36 -49.11 -22.86
C ASN A 82 2.17 -48.82 -24.14
N LYS A 83 3.07 -47.83 -24.10
CA LYS A 83 4.15 -47.67 -25.08
C LYS A 83 5.41 -47.28 -24.34
N ARG A 84 6.19 -48.33 -24.05
CA ARG A 84 7.63 -48.38 -23.74
C ARG A 84 8.27 -47.02 -23.47
N LEU A 85 8.47 -46.73 -22.18
CA LEU A 85 9.35 -45.68 -21.70
C LEU A 85 10.74 -45.90 -22.30
N SER A 86 11.14 -45.08 -23.27
CA SER A 86 12.54 -45.00 -23.70
C SER A 86 13.30 -44.24 -22.61
N THR A 87 14.36 -44.87 -22.11
CA THR A 87 15.34 -44.30 -21.18
C THR A 87 15.79 -42.92 -21.65
N ILE A 88 15.73 -41.92 -20.77
CA ILE A 88 16.28 -40.58 -21.02
C ILE A 88 17.79 -40.68 -20.84
N ASP A 89 18.57 -40.18 -21.80
CA ASP A 89 20.02 -40.04 -21.68
C ASP A 89 20.35 -38.82 -20.81
N GLU A 90 20.81 -39.08 -19.58
CA GLU A 90 21.17 -38.06 -18.58
C GLU A 90 22.57 -37.46 -18.79
N SER A 91 23.23 -37.72 -19.93
CA SER A 91 24.61 -37.26 -20.15
C SER A 91 24.73 -35.76 -20.52
N GLY A 92 23.61 -35.04 -20.63
CA GLY A 92 23.58 -33.60 -20.91
C GLY A 92 23.25 -32.77 -19.67
N SER A 93 24.14 -32.73 -18.67
CA SER A 93 23.99 -31.76 -17.58
C SER A 93 24.16 -30.33 -18.13
N ILE A 94 23.05 -29.65 -18.40
CA ILE A 94 23.04 -28.22 -18.78
C ILE A 94 23.07 -27.30 -17.55
N LEU A 95 23.08 -27.88 -16.34
CA LEU A 95 22.98 -27.15 -15.07
C LEU A 95 24.23 -27.26 -14.19
N SER A 96 25.33 -27.81 -14.72
CA SER A 96 26.62 -27.77 -14.05
C SER A 96 27.31 -26.44 -14.37
N ASP A 97 27.04 -25.40 -13.58
CA ASP A 97 28.01 -24.35 -13.13
C ASP A 97 27.35 -22.99 -12.81
N ILE A 98 26.31 -23.00 -11.97
CA ILE A 98 25.87 -21.78 -11.27
C ILE A 98 26.36 -21.92 -9.82
N SER A 99 27.54 -21.36 -9.53
CA SER A 99 28.02 -21.24 -8.15
C SER A 99 27.05 -20.36 -7.36
N PHE A 100 26.43 -20.94 -6.33
CA PHE A 100 25.54 -20.21 -5.44
C PHE A 100 26.38 -19.25 -4.57
N ASP A 101 26.41 -17.97 -4.92
CA ASP A 101 26.98 -16.92 -4.07
C ASP A 101 26.03 -16.68 -2.90
N LYS A 102 26.40 -17.17 -1.71
CA LYS A 102 25.69 -16.84 -0.46
C LYS A 102 26.25 -15.54 0.08
N THR A 103 25.70 -14.41 -0.35
CA THR A 103 25.81 -13.20 0.47
C THR A 103 24.87 -13.36 1.67
N ASP A 104 25.49 -13.50 2.83
CA ASP A 104 24.86 -13.45 4.16
C ASP A 104 24.29 -12.05 4.41
N GLU A 105 23.09 -11.77 3.88
CA GLU A 105 22.29 -10.63 4.34
C GLU A 105 21.36 -11.10 5.45
N SER A 106 21.91 -11.18 6.67
CA SER A 106 21.09 -11.06 7.88
C SER A 106 20.44 -9.68 7.86
N LEU A 107 19.15 -9.64 7.52
CA LEU A 107 18.30 -8.48 7.80
C LEU A 107 18.17 -8.34 9.32
N ASP A 108 19.13 -7.67 9.93
CA ASP A 108 19.04 -7.19 11.31
C ASP A 108 17.94 -6.13 11.37
N TRP A 109 16.71 -6.60 11.58
CA TRP A 109 15.56 -5.75 11.85
C TRP A 109 15.61 -5.27 13.30
N ASP A 110 16.74 -4.67 13.69
CA ASP A 110 16.92 -4.13 15.03
C ASP A 110 16.24 -2.77 15.08
N SER A 111 14.91 -2.81 15.20
CA SER A 111 14.04 -1.66 15.46
C SER A 111 14.26 -1.18 16.90
N SER A 112 15.46 -0.65 17.14
CA SER A 112 15.90 0.05 18.35
C SER A 112 15.29 1.47 18.48
N LEU A 113 14.14 1.72 17.86
CA LEU A 113 13.48 3.04 17.86
C LEU A 113 12.19 3.09 18.68
N VAL A 114 11.98 2.17 19.61
CA VAL A 114 11.00 2.33 20.70
C VAL A 114 11.68 2.83 21.98
N LYS A 115 12.25 4.04 21.92
CA LYS A 115 12.61 4.80 23.13
C LYS A 115 11.32 5.20 23.84
N THR A 116 10.85 4.37 24.76
CA THR A 116 9.84 4.75 25.74
C THR A 116 10.45 5.80 26.68
N PHE A 117 9.95 7.04 26.59
CA PHE A 117 10.33 8.12 27.47
C PHE A 117 9.89 7.79 28.91
N LYS A 118 10.87 7.63 29.82
CA LYS A 118 10.61 7.50 31.26
C LYS A 118 10.09 8.83 31.81
N LEU A 119 8.84 8.84 32.28
CA LEU A 119 8.26 9.96 33.02
C LEU A 119 8.91 10.06 34.41
N LYS A 120 9.70 11.11 34.64
CA LYS A 120 10.21 11.47 35.97
C LYS A 120 9.10 12.16 36.77
N LYS A 121 8.58 11.46 37.78
CA LYS A 121 7.64 12.00 38.77
C LYS A 121 8.37 13.07 39.60
N ARG A 122 7.83 14.30 39.66
CA ARG A 122 8.24 15.32 40.64
C ARG A 122 7.53 15.03 41.96
N GLU A 123 8.30 14.97 43.04
CA GLU A 123 7.78 14.85 44.41
C GLU A 123 7.30 16.22 44.92
N LYS A 124 6.35 16.21 45.86
CA LYS A 124 5.77 17.40 46.48
C LYS A 124 6.62 17.87 47.65
#